data_AF-A0A7Y3UNT6-F1
#
_entry.id   AF-A0A7Y3UNT6-F1
#
_cell.length_a   1.000
_cell.length_b   1.000
_cell.length_c   1.000
_cell.angle_alpha   90.00
_cell.angle_beta   90.00
_cell.angle_gamma   90.00
#
_symmetry.space_group_name_H-M   'P 1'
#
loop_
_entity.id
_entity.type
_entity.pdbx_description
1 polymer ?
#
loop_
_entity_poly.entity_id
_entity_poly.type
_entity_poly.pdbx_seq_one_letter_code
_entity_poly.pdbx_strand_id
1 'polypeptide(L)' 'MIEKITIHVKRLPESKQIEVLDFIEYLQSRTEKEEFKEWNDLSLSSAMRGMEDEQSSYTINVLKESF' A
#
# COMPACT_ATOMS: atom_id res chain seq x y z
N MET A 1 -26.98 -4.24 -0.58
CA MET A 1 -25.91 -4.54 0.42
C MET A 1 -25.67 -3.34 1.32
N ILE A 2 -25.37 -2.16 0.75
CA ILE A 2 -25.21 -0.88 1.48
C ILE A 2 -26.41 -0.54 2.37
N GLU A 3 -27.63 -0.71 1.88
CA GLU A 3 -28.85 -0.44 2.67
C GLU A 3 -28.92 -1.26 3.97
N LYS A 4 -28.48 -2.52 3.95
CA LYS A 4 -28.46 -3.37 5.15
C LYS A 4 -27.44 -2.82 6.17
N ILE A 5 -26.26 -2.40 5.72
CA ILE A 5 -25.22 -1.81 6.58
C ILE A 5 -25.77 -0.54 7.25
N THR A 6 -26.40 0.35 6.48
CA THR A 6 -26.98 1.60 7.01
C THR A 6 -28.06 1.33 8.06
N ILE A 7 -28.91 0.33 7.86
CA ILE A 7 -29.94 -0.05 8.86
C ILE A 7 -29.29 -0.54 10.15
N HIS A 8 -28.23 -1.34 10.07
CA HIS A 8 -27.53 -1.83 11.25
C HIS A 8 -26.77 -0.72 11.99
N VAL A 9 -26.06 0.15 11.27
CA VAL A 9 -25.33 1.28 11.87
C VAL A 9 -26.28 2.23 12.58
N LYS A 10 -27.43 2.59 11.97
CA LYS A 10 -28.42 3.48 12.59
C LYS A 10 -29.06 2.93 13.88
N ARG A 11 -28.99 1.61 14.12
CA ARG A 11 -29.51 0.97 15.33
C ARG A 11 -28.51 0.97 16.50
N LEU A 12 -27.25 1.31 16.23
CA LEU A 12 -26.23 1.37 17.26
C LEU A 12 -26.33 2.69 18.06
N PRO A 13 -25.91 2.71 19.33
CA PRO A 13 -25.66 3.95 20.05
C PRO A 13 -24.64 4.83 19.32
N GLU A 14 -24.71 6.16 19.49
CA GLU A 14 -23.83 7.12 18.82
C GLU A 14 -22.34 6.80 19.00
N SER A 15 -21.92 6.42 20.21
CA SER A 15 -20.54 6.00 20.50
C SER A 15 -20.06 4.83 19.65
N LYS A 16 -20.97 3.91 19.31
CA LYS A 16 -20.69 2.77 18.44
C LYS A 16 -20.80 3.11 16.97
N GLN A 17 -21.59 4.12 16.60
CA GLN A 17 -21.60 4.64 15.23
C GLN A 17 -20.27 5.34 14.89
N ILE A 18 -19.71 6.08 15.85
CA ILE A 18 -18.38 6.70 15.73
C ILE A 18 -17.31 5.63 15.54
N GLU A 19 -17.31 4.56 16.34
CA GLU A 19 -16.37 3.45 16.19
C GLU A 19 -16.45 2.77 14.81
N VAL A 20 -17.67 2.66 14.24
CA VAL A 20 -17.86 2.16 12.88
C VAL A 20 -17.28 3.13 11.84
N LEU A 21 -17.45 4.44 12.04
CA LEU A 21 -16.87 5.45 11.15
C LEU A 21 -15.34 5.37 11.15
N ASP A 22 -14.73 5.33 12.34
CA ASP A 22 -13.28 5.20 12.50
C ASP A 22 -12.75 3.93 11.79
N PHE A 23 -13.50 2.83 11.88
CA PHE A 23 -13.14 1.59 11.19
C PHE A 23 -13.23 1.69 9.66
N ILE A 24 -14.25 2.37 9.14
CA ILE A 24 -14.39 2.61 7.70
C ILE A 24 -13.25 3.48 7.18
N GLU A 25 -12.91 4.56 7.88
CA GLU A 25 -11.79 5.45 7.53
C GLU A 25 -10.45 4.70 7.56
N TYR A 26 -10.25 3.84 8.57
CA TYR A 26 -9.09 2.95 8.62
C TYR A 26 -9.02 2.04 7.40
N LEU A 27 -10.13 1.37 7.03
CA LEU A 27 -10.16 0.50 5.86
C LEU A 27 -9.85 1.26 4.56
N GLN A 28 -10.40 2.46 4.38
CA GLN A 28 -10.11 3.31 3.23
C GLN A 28 -8.61 3.64 3.15
N SER A 29 -8.04 4.10 4.26
CA SER A 29 -6.61 4.44 4.33
C SER A 29 -5.69 3.23 4.09
N ARG A 30 -6.16 2.02 4.43
CA ARG A 30 -5.41 0.79 4.23
C ARG A 30 -5.47 0.33 2.78
N THR A 31 -6.64 0.38 2.15
CA THR A 31 -6.79 0.05 0.72
C THR A 31 -5.91 0.94 -0.13
N GLU A 32 -5.87 2.25 0.13
CA GLU A 32 -4.98 3.17 -0.60
C GLU A 32 -3.49 2.80 -0.47
N LYS A 33 -3.07 2.37 0.73
CA LYS A 33 -1.69 1.92 0.99
C LYS A 33 -1.38 0.57 0.36
N GLU A 34 -2.34 -0.36 0.38
CA GLU A 34 -2.23 -1.68 -0.25
C GLU A 34 -2.16 -1.53 -1.77
N GLU A 35 -3.03 -0.73 -2.37
CA GLU A 35 -2.96 -0.37 -3.80
C GLU A 35 -1.62 0.28 -4.14
N PHE A 36 -1.16 1.26 -3.37
CA PHE A 36 0.15 1.89 -3.59
C PHE A 36 1.30 0.89 -3.52
N LYS A 37 1.25 -0.06 -2.57
CA LYS A 37 2.26 -1.11 -2.42
C LYS A 37 2.24 -2.08 -3.60
N GLU A 38 1.07 -2.54 -4.01
CA GLU A 38 0.91 -3.41 -5.18
C GLU A 38 1.41 -2.72 -6.47
N TRP A 39 1.11 -1.43 -6.64
CA TRP A 39 1.64 -0.63 -7.74
C TRP A 39 3.17 -0.50 -7.70
N ASN A 40 3.77 -0.31 -6.53
CA ASN A 40 5.21 -0.21 -6.37
C ASN A 40 5.90 -1.54 -6.72
N ASP A 41 5.39 -2.65 -6.18
CA ASP A 41 5.94 -3.99 -6.42
C ASP A 41 5.84 -4.37 -7.91
N LEU A 42 4.71 -4.06 -8.56
CA LEU A 42 4.53 -4.24 -10.01
C LEU A 42 5.45 -3.33 -10.83
N SER A 43 5.63 -2.07 -10.44
CA SER A 43 6.50 -1.12 -11.15
C SER A 43 7.96 -1.53 -11.07
N LEU A 44 8.44 -1.94 -9.89
CA LEU A 44 9.81 -2.42 -9.70
C LEU A 44 10.07 -3.70 -10.48
N SER A 45 9.18 -4.70 -10.37
CA SER A 45 9.30 -5.94 -11.14
C SER A 45 9.29 -5.69 -12.64
N SER A 46 8.48 -4.74 -13.12
CA SER A 46 8.43 -4.35 -14.53
C SER A 46 9.69 -3.61 -14.98
N ALA A 47 10.28 -2.77 -14.13
CA ALA A 47 11.51 -2.03 -14.43
C ALA A 47 12.75 -2.94 -14.44
N MET A 48 12.80 -3.95 -13.56
CA MET A 48 13.88 -4.93 -13.52
C MET A 48 13.80 -5.96 -14.65
N ARG A 49 12.60 -6.22 -15.19
CA ARG A 49 12.39 -7.15 -16.30
C ARG A 49 13.10 -6.65 -17.56
N GLY A 50 14.20 -7.32 -17.92
CA GLY A 50 15.10 -6.94 -19.03
C GLY A 50 16.48 -6.49 -18.58
N MET A 51 16.66 -6.21 -17.28
CA MET A 51 17.96 -5.95 -16.64
C MET A 51 18.43 -7.14 -15.77
N GLU A 52 17.65 -8.23 -15.70
CA GLU A 52 17.89 -9.39 -14.82
C GLU A 52 19.20 -10.14 -15.13
N ASP A 53 19.61 -10.17 -16.40
CA ASP A 53 20.85 -10.82 -16.87
C ASP A 53 22.02 -9.84 -17.03
N GLU A 54 21.82 -8.55 -16.72
CA GLU A 54 22.90 -7.57 -16.79
C GLU A 54 23.88 -7.82 -15.62
N GLN A 55 25.10 -8.27 -15.94
CA GLN A 55 26.15 -8.36 -14.94
C GLN A 55 26.37 -6.99 -14.31
N SER A 56 26.28 -6.93 -12.98
CA SER A 56 26.52 -5.69 -12.25
C SER A 56 27.95 -5.21 -12.54
N SER A 57 28.06 -4.16 -13.36
CA SER A 57 29.35 -3.52 -13.65
C SER A 57 29.91 -2.77 -12.42
N TYR A 58 29.13 -2.71 -11.35
CA TYR A 58 29.52 -2.18 -10.05
C TYR A 58 30.50 -3.13 -9.36
N THR A 59 31.80 -2.92 -9.63
CA THR A 59 32.86 -3.51 -8.82
C THR A 59 33.06 -2.65 -7.58
N ILE A 60 33.31 -3.26 -6.41
CA ILE A 60 33.58 -2.61 -5.12
C ILE A 60 34.69 -1.54 -5.24
N ASN A 61 35.58 -1.69 -6.22
CA ASN A 61 36.64 -0.74 -6.56
C ASN A 61 36.15 0.65 -7.02
N VAL A 62 34.90 0.81 -7.46
CA VAL A 62 34.31 2.11 -7.87
C VAL A 62 33.83 2.91 -6.65
N LEU A 63 33.58 2.27 -5.51
CA LEU A 63 33.09 2.92 -4.29
C LEU A 63 34.18 3.62 -3.47
N LYS A 64 35.42 3.69 -3.97
CA LYS A 64 36.50 4.38 -3.27
C LYS A 64 36.50 5.87 -3.67
N GLU A 65 35.93 6.70 -2.80
CA GLU A 65 36.15 8.15 -2.83
C GLU A 65 37.66 8.39 -2.83
N SER A 66 38.17 8.99 -3.90
CA SER A 66 39.58 9.40 -3.99
C SER A 66 39.66 10.76 -3.33
N PHE A 67 40.22 10.79 -2.11
CA PHE A 67 40.63 12.02 -1.43
C PHE A 67 41.91 12.60 -2.03
#